data_AF-D5RLT3-F1
#
_entry.id   AF-D5RLT3-F1
#
_cell.length_a   1.000
_cell.length_b   1.000
_cell.length_c   1.000
_cell.angle_alpha   90.00
_cell.angle_beta   90.00
_cell.angle_gamma   90.00
#
_symmetry.space_group_name_H-M   'P 1'
#
loop_
_entity.id
_entity.type
_entity.pdbx_description
1 polymer ?
#
loop_
_entity_poly.entity_id
_entity_poly.type
_entity_poly.pdbx_seq_one_letter_code
_entity_poly.pdbx_strand_id
1 'polypeptide(L)'
;RPLPPPRPLLSARGAVWRVVVGGQRVTLRTTETPQGALAEIALSLGKEGSTLRGLLDGFLQSVNIGLARGLPLSDYITAFAYTRFGPSGPVEGDGEILCATSVLDWAFRRLAIAYDGGQEARRLWPDPTLEECAIEEIGTPGDRGPLLPLDLPVQPSPAARRRIFRLVG
;
A
#
# COMPACT_ATOMS: atom_id res chain seq x y z
N ARG A 1 -29.03 11.58 -24.84
CA ARG A 1 -29.34 10.29 -24.16
C ARG A 1 -29.55 10.61 -22.69
N PRO A 2 -30.72 10.35 -22.08
CA PRO A 2 -30.90 10.56 -20.65
C PRO A 2 -29.89 9.73 -19.87
N LEU A 3 -29.36 10.28 -18.77
CA LEU A 3 -28.54 9.50 -17.85
C LEU A 3 -29.40 8.36 -17.29
N PRO A 4 -28.89 7.11 -17.26
CA PRO A 4 -29.61 6.03 -16.61
C PRO A 4 -29.87 6.39 -15.14
N PRO A 5 -31.00 5.96 -14.56
CA PRO A 5 -31.30 6.24 -13.18
C PRO A 5 -30.17 5.72 -12.27
N PRO A 6 -29.86 6.42 -11.17
CA PRO A 6 -28.89 5.91 -10.20
C PRO A 6 -29.36 4.55 -9.72
N ARG A 7 -28.48 3.55 -9.84
CA ARG A 7 -28.77 2.19 -9.41
C ARG A 7 -29.13 2.26 -7.91
N PRO A 8 -30.25 1.66 -7.46
CA PRO A 8 -30.64 1.73 -6.06
C PRO A 8 -29.47 1.28 -5.19
N LEU A 9 -29.23 2.01 -4.10
CA LEU A 9 -28.23 1.64 -3.09
C LEU A 9 -28.68 0.32 -2.49
N LEU A 10 -28.14 -0.77 -3.04
CA LEU A 10 -28.29 -2.11 -2.51
C LEU A 10 -27.88 -2.07 -1.05
N SER A 11 -28.62 -2.79 -0.20
CA SER A 11 -28.22 -3.04 1.20
C SER A 11 -26.74 -3.43 1.20
N ALA A 12 -25.87 -2.50 1.58
CA ALA A 12 -24.44 -2.61 1.37
C ALA A 12 -23.87 -3.58 2.40
N ARG A 13 -23.99 -4.87 2.10
CA ARG A 13 -23.18 -5.90 2.75
C ARG A 13 -21.73 -5.64 2.37
N GLY A 14 -20.85 -5.88 3.32
CA GLY A 14 -19.44 -5.55 3.19
C GLY A 14 -18.72 -5.77 4.50
N ALA A 15 -17.41 -5.89 4.41
CA ALA A 15 -16.54 -6.11 5.53
C ALA A 15 -15.65 -4.88 5.77
N VAL A 16 -15.21 -4.74 7.02
CA VAL A 16 -14.29 -3.69 7.43
C VAL A 16 -13.18 -4.33 8.24
N TRP A 17 -11.96 -4.26 7.72
CA TRP A 17 -10.76 -4.67 8.43
C TRP A 17 -9.98 -3.44 8.86
N ARG A 18 -9.56 -3.43 10.12
CA ARG A 18 -8.70 -2.40 10.70
C ARG A 18 -7.48 -3.10 11.25
N VAL A 19 -6.32 -2.79 10.68
CA VAL A 19 -5.06 -3.44 11.00
C VAL A 19 -3.96 -2.41 11.18
N VAL A 20 -2.83 -2.87 11.69
CA VAL A 20 -1.57 -2.13 11.64
C VAL A 20 -0.60 -2.92 10.77
N VAL A 21 -0.10 -2.33 9.69
CA VAL A 21 0.92 -2.94 8.80
C VAL A 21 2.20 -2.14 8.94
N GLY A 22 3.27 -2.75 9.42
CA GLY A 22 4.56 -2.05 9.57
C GLY A 22 4.47 -0.80 10.43
N GLY A 23 3.67 -0.83 11.50
CA GLY A 23 3.40 0.35 12.35
C GLY A 23 2.42 1.37 11.78
N GLN A 24 1.92 1.21 10.55
CA GLN A 24 0.93 2.10 9.94
C GLN A 24 -0.49 1.56 10.12
N ARG A 25 -1.42 2.41 10.57
CA ARG A 25 -2.84 2.04 10.64
C ARG A 25 -3.45 1.99 9.24
N VAL A 26 -4.10 0.87 8.92
CA VAL A 26 -4.77 0.63 7.65
C VAL A 26 -6.22 0.27 7.91
N THR A 27 -7.13 0.81 7.11
CA THR A 27 -8.53 0.36 7.07
C THR A 27 -8.91 -0.03 5.65
N LEU A 28 -9.29 -1.30 5.47
CA LEU A 28 -9.89 -1.81 4.23
C LEU A 28 -11.40 -1.93 4.44
N ARG A 29 -12.17 -1.41 3.49
CA ARG A 29 -13.62 -1.56 3.43
C ARG A 29 -14.00 -2.18 2.10
N THR A 30 -15.00 -3.04 2.12
CA THR A 30 -15.58 -3.61 0.91
C THR A 30 -17.06 -3.33 0.85
N THR A 31 -17.58 -3.35 -0.37
CA THR A 31 -19.01 -3.45 -0.63
C THR A 31 -19.27 -4.63 -1.54
N GLU A 32 -20.41 -5.27 -1.36
CA GLU A 32 -20.79 -6.47 -2.10
C GLU A 32 -21.96 -6.18 -3.03
N THR A 33 -21.95 -6.89 -4.16
CA THR A 33 -23.09 -7.00 -5.06
C THR A 33 -24.22 -7.80 -4.39
N PRO A 34 -25.45 -7.77 -4.93
CA PRO A 34 -26.56 -8.56 -4.39
C PRO A 34 -26.28 -10.06 -4.38
N GLN A 35 -25.44 -10.51 -5.31
CA GLN A 35 -25.00 -11.88 -5.48
C GLN A 35 -23.86 -12.27 -4.52
N GLY A 36 -23.37 -11.35 -3.69
CA GLY A 36 -22.30 -11.60 -2.71
C GLY A 36 -20.88 -11.49 -3.27
N ALA A 37 -20.72 -11.17 -4.55
CA ALA A 37 -19.41 -10.87 -5.14
C ALA A 37 -18.93 -9.48 -4.72
N LEU A 38 -17.62 -9.29 -4.60
CA LEU A 38 -17.00 -8.00 -4.32
C LEU A 38 -17.35 -6.96 -5.40
N ALA A 39 -17.90 -5.81 -4.99
CA ALA A 39 -18.30 -4.73 -5.88
C ALA A 39 -17.26 -3.59 -5.88
N GLU A 40 -16.90 -3.09 -4.70
CA GLU A 40 -15.95 -2.00 -4.54
C GLU A 40 -15.06 -2.21 -3.32
N ILE A 41 -13.88 -1.61 -3.37
CA ILE A 41 -12.93 -1.55 -2.28
C ILE A 41 -12.57 -0.10 -1.96
N ALA A 42 -12.30 0.16 -0.69
CA ALA A 42 -11.72 1.42 -0.23
C ALA A 42 -10.63 1.14 0.79
N LEU A 43 -9.49 1.81 0.64
CA LEU A 43 -8.35 1.72 1.54
C LEU A 43 -8.10 3.09 2.16
N SER A 44 -7.67 3.13 3.41
CA SER A 44 -7.31 4.37 4.09
C SER A 44 -6.11 4.11 4.98
N LEU A 45 -5.12 5.00 4.91
CA LEU A 45 -3.93 4.95 5.74
C LEU A 45 -3.96 6.06 6.79
N GLY A 46 -3.36 5.79 7.94
CA GLY A 46 -3.07 6.84 8.92
C GLY A 46 -1.90 7.71 8.46
N LYS A 47 -1.95 9.03 8.73
CA LYS A 47 -0.79 9.93 8.64
C LYS A 47 0.00 9.82 7.32
N GLU A 48 -0.69 9.81 6.19
CA GLU A 48 -0.08 9.81 4.85
C GLU A 48 0.04 11.24 4.28
N GLY A 49 1.08 11.48 3.48
CA GLY A 49 1.22 12.74 2.73
C GLY A 49 0.16 12.86 1.64
N SER A 50 -0.22 14.10 1.28
CA SER A 50 -1.27 14.37 0.29
C SER A 50 -1.03 13.72 -1.08
N THR A 51 0.23 13.62 -1.50
CA THR A 51 0.62 12.96 -2.76
C THR A 51 0.30 11.46 -2.75
N LEU A 52 0.68 10.75 -1.68
CA LEU A 52 0.41 9.32 -1.55
C LEU A 52 -1.10 9.07 -1.47
N ARG A 53 -1.82 9.89 -0.69
CA ARG A 53 -3.28 9.84 -0.60
C ARG A 53 -3.94 9.95 -1.98
N GLY A 54 -3.57 10.97 -2.75
CA GLY A 54 -4.14 11.19 -4.08
C GLY A 54 -3.84 10.06 -5.06
N LEU A 55 -2.62 9.51 -5.02
CA LEU A 55 -2.24 8.36 -5.84
C LEU A 55 -3.05 7.12 -5.45
N LEU A 56 -3.18 6.85 -4.15
CA LEU A 56 -3.94 5.70 -3.65
C LEU A 56 -5.43 5.82 -3.98
N ASP A 57 -6.03 6.98 -3.78
CA ASP A 57 -7.43 7.22 -4.12
C ASP A 57 -7.68 7.01 -5.63
N GLY A 58 -6.79 7.52 -6.50
CA GLY A 58 -6.85 7.29 -7.95
C GLY A 58 -6.66 5.82 -8.34
N PHE A 59 -5.73 5.13 -7.70
CA PHE A 59 -5.50 3.69 -7.89
C PHE A 59 -6.75 2.88 -7.52
N LEU A 60 -7.32 3.09 -6.33
CA LEU A 60 -8.52 2.38 -5.88
C LEU A 60 -9.72 2.66 -6.78
N GLN A 61 -9.87 3.90 -7.27
CA GLN A 61 -10.89 4.23 -8.24
C GLN A 61 -10.74 3.43 -9.54
N SER A 62 -9.50 3.20 -10.00
CA SER A 62 -9.24 2.37 -11.18
C SER A 62 -9.62 0.90 -10.96
N VAL A 63 -9.34 0.36 -9.76
CA VAL A 63 -9.73 -1.01 -9.37
C VAL A 63 -11.25 -1.14 -9.34
N ASN A 64 -11.94 -0.20 -8.70
CA ASN A 64 -13.40 -0.19 -8.61
C ASN A 64 -14.08 -0.08 -9.98
N ILE A 65 -13.53 0.71 -10.90
CA ILE A 65 -14.01 0.77 -12.29
C ILE A 65 -13.90 -0.60 -12.95
N GLY A 66 -12.78 -1.29 -12.77
CA GLY A 66 -12.59 -2.61 -13.39
C GLY A 66 -13.47 -3.70 -12.79
N LEU A 67 -13.62 -3.74 -11.46
CA LEU A 67 -14.58 -4.62 -10.79
C LEU A 67 -16.01 -4.38 -11.28
N ALA A 68 -16.43 -3.11 -11.40
CA ALA A 68 -17.74 -2.74 -11.94
C ALA A 68 -17.94 -3.13 -13.42
N ARG A 69 -16.86 -3.44 -14.16
CA ARG A 69 -16.88 -3.93 -15.54
C ARG A 69 -16.67 -5.44 -15.65
N GLY A 70 -16.62 -6.15 -14.51
CA GLY A 70 -16.53 -7.60 -14.48
C GLY A 70 -15.12 -8.15 -14.66
N LEU A 71 -14.07 -7.34 -14.45
CA LEU A 71 -12.72 -7.89 -14.31
C LEU A 71 -12.67 -8.77 -13.05
N PRO A 72 -12.12 -9.99 -13.14
CA PRO A 72 -12.12 -10.92 -12.03
C PRO A 72 -11.17 -10.44 -10.94
N LEU A 73 -11.57 -10.62 -9.68
CA LEU A 73 -10.75 -10.23 -8.51
C LEU A 73 -9.39 -10.95 -8.50
N SER A 74 -9.35 -12.22 -8.94
CA SER A 74 -8.12 -13.03 -9.03
C SER A 74 -7.02 -12.39 -9.87
N ASP A 75 -7.36 -11.64 -10.93
CA ASP A 75 -6.37 -10.91 -11.75
C ASP A 75 -5.71 -9.80 -10.93
N TYR A 76 -6.50 -9.06 -10.13
CA TYR A 76 -5.97 -8.05 -9.22
C TYR A 76 -5.11 -8.67 -8.11
N ILE A 77 -5.57 -9.77 -7.51
CA ILE A 77 -4.81 -10.48 -6.48
C ILE A 77 -3.44 -10.88 -7.04
N THR A 78 -3.43 -11.51 -8.22
CA THR A 78 -2.19 -11.94 -8.89
C THR A 78 -1.27 -10.77 -9.21
N ALA A 79 -1.83 -9.62 -9.61
CA ALA A 79 -1.03 -8.45 -9.98
C ALA A 79 -0.44 -7.71 -8.77
N PHE A 80 -1.12 -7.70 -7.62
CA PHE A 80 -0.79 -6.80 -6.51
C PHE A 80 -0.31 -7.50 -5.22
N ALA A 81 -0.56 -8.81 -5.08
CA ALA A 81 0.05 -9.60 -4.01
C ALA A 81 1.58 -9.53 -4.11
N TYR A 82 2.24 -9.44 -2.96
CA TYR A 82 3.69 -9.32 -2.80
C TYR A 82 4.35 -8.10 -3.45
N THR A 83 3.57 -7.10 -3.86
CA THR A 83 4.14 -5.80 -4.25
C THR A 83 4.89 -5.19 -3.06
N ARG A 84 6.08 -4.62 -3.32
CA ARG A 84 7.01 -4.17 -2.28
C ARG A 84 7.12 -2.65 -2.28
N PHE A 85 6.58 -2.02 -1.24
CA PHE A 85 6.75 -0.59 -0.95
C PHE A 85 6.24 -0.28 0.46
N GLY A 86 6.74 0.81 1.04
CA GLY A 86 6.42 1.19 2.42
C GLY A 86 5.04 1.84 2.55
N PRO A 87 4.30 1.56 3.63
CA PRO A 87 4.66 0.74 4.80
C PRO A 87 4.50 -0.77 4.57
N SER A 88 5.39 -1.56 5.20
CA SER A 88 5.45 -3.03 5.13
C SER A 88 5.96 -3.59 6.47
N GLY A 89 5.78 -4.90 6.69
CA GLY A 89 6.26 -5.59 7.88
C GLY A 89 5.19 -6.46 8.53
N PRO A 90 5.30 -6.69 9.85
CA PRO A 90 4.28 -7.40 10.62
C PRO A 90 2.90 -6.76 10.47
N VAL A 91 1.87 -7.61 10.49
CA VAL A 91 0.46 -7.22 10.47
C VAL A 91 -0.18 -7.54 11.81
N GLU A 92 -0.74 -6.53 12.46
CA GLU A 92 -1.50 -6.66 13.71
C GLU A 92 -2.99 -6.45 13.46
N GLY A 93 -3.84 -7.23 14.12
CA GLY A 93 -5.30 -7.14 14.00
C GLY A 93 -5.90 -8.01 12.89
N ASP A 94 -5.05 -8.75 12.15
CA ASP A 94 -5.45 -9.79 11.22
C ASP A 94 -5.02 -11.16 11.77
N GLY A 95 -5.96 -12.11 11.86
CA GLY A 95 -5.69 -13.45 12.41
C GLY A 95 -5.15 -14.44 11.39
N GLU A 96 -5.15 -14.10 10.10
CA GLU A 96 -4.72 -15.02 9.04
C GLU A 96 -3.47 -14.52 8.33
N ILE A 97 -3.32 -13.22 8.09
CA ILE A 97 -2.13 -12.62 7.46
C ILE A 97 -1.31 -11.92 8.54
N LEU A 98 -0.11 -12.43 8.82
CA LEU A 98 0.75 -11.97 9.91
C LEU A 98 1.87 -11.04 9.44
N CYS A 99 2.12 -10.99 8.14
CA CYS A 99 3.24 -10.26 7.56
C CYS A 99 2.90 -9.85 6.12
N ALA A 100 3.25 -8.63 5.71
CA ALA A 100 2.99 -8.13 4.37
C ALA A 100 4.12 -7.25 3.83
N THR A 101 4.37 -7.32 2.52
CA THR A 101 5.42 -6.56 1.84
C THR A 101 4.98 -5.15 1.43
N SER A 102 3.70 -4.86 1.55
CA SER A 102 3.11 -3.53 1.42
C SER A 102 1.67 -3.55 1.94
N VAL A 103 1.06 -2.36 2.03
CA VAL A 103 -0.38 -2.21 2.32
C VAL A 103 -1.24 -2.84 1.21
N LEU A 104 -0.83 -2.70 -0.06
CA LEU A 104 -1.58 -3.29 -1.16
C LEU A 104 -1.47 -4.80 -1.18
N ASP A 105 -0.29 -5.36 -0.89
CA ASP A 105 -0.09 -6.79 -0.69
C ASP A 105 -1.06 -7.33 0.38
N TRP A 106 -1.07 -6.73 1.57
CA TRP A 106 -2.01 -7.12 2.62
C TRP A 106 -3.46 -7.03 2.14
N ALA A 107 -3.85 -5.92 1.52
CA ALA A 107 -5.23 -5.71 1.09
C ALA A 107 -5.69 -6.77 0.07
N PHE A 108 -4.89 -7.06 -0.96
CA PHE A 108 -5.29 -8.01 -1.99
C PHE A 108 -5.23 -9.47 -1.51
N ARG A 109 -4.26 -9.87 -0.68
CA ARG A 109 -4.30 -11.19 -0.05
C ARG A 109 -5.47 -11.33 0.92
N ARG A 110 -5.84 -10.24 1.61
CA ARG A 110 -7.01 -10.24 2.49
C ARG A 110 -8.30 -10.46 1.70
N LEU A 111 -8.43 -9.77 0.56
CA LEU A 111 -9.54 -9.95 -0.38
C LEU A 111 -9.57 -11.35 -0.97
N ALA A 112 -8.40 -11.94 -1.27
CA ALA A 112 -8.31 -13.31 -1.74
C ALA A 112 -8.94 -14.28 -0.74
N ILE A 113 -8.55 -14.19 0.52
CA ILE A 113 -9.13 -15.07 1.55
C ILE A 113 -10.61 -14.76 1.79
N ALA A 114 -11.03 -13.50 1.74
CA ALA A 114 -12.43 -13.14 2.01
C ALA A 114 -13.39 -13.49 0.86
N TYR A 115 -12.96 -13.40 -0.40
CA TYR A 115 -13.83 -13.45 -1.57
C TYR A 115 -13.39 -14.44 -2.67
N ASP A 116 -12.14 -14.92 -2.65
CA ASP A 116 -11.54 -15.74 -3.72
C ASP A 116 -10.77 -16.95 -3.16
N GLY A 117 -11.49 -17.89 -2.54
CA GLY A 117 -10.95 -19.21 -2.17
C GLY A 117 -10.73 -19.48 -0.68
N GLY A 118 -10.98 -18.53 0.23
CA GLY A 118 -11.00 -18.82 1.66
C GLY A 118 -9.68 -19.39 2.18
N GLN A 119 -9.77 -20.53 2.86
CA GLN A 119 -8.59 -21.26 3.36
C GLN A 119 -7.65 -21.74 2.26
N GLU A 120 -8.16 -22.04 1.05
CA GLU A 120 -7.30 -22.40 -0.07
C GLU A 120 -6.52 -21.18 -0.57
N ALA A 121 -7.14 -20.00 -0.58
CA ALA A 121 -6.44 -18.76 -0.90
C ALA A 121 -5.30 -18.50 0.08
N ARG A 122 -5.51 -18.76 1.38
CA ARG A 122 -4.45 -18.61 2.39
C ARG A 122 -3.25 -19.53 2.11
N ARG A 123 -3.50 -20.73 1.60
CA ARG A 123 -2.46 -21.68 1.20
C ARG A 123 -1.73 -21.25 -0.07
N LEU A 124 -2.46 -20.72 -1.06
CA LEU A 124 -1.91 -20.24 -2.33
C LEU A 124 -1.10 -18.94 -2.15
N TRP A 125 -1.49 -18.12 -1.17
CA TRP A 125 -0.87 -16.83 -0.85
C TRP A 125 -0.28 -16.84 0.57
N PRO A 126 0.78 -17.64 0.84
CA PRO A 126 1.41 -17.73 2.14
C PRO A 126 2.03 -16.39 2.56
N ASP A 127 2.31 -16.24 3.86
CA ASP A 127 3.02 -15.05 4.32
C ASP A 127 4.47 -15.07 3.84
N PRO A 128 5.01 -13.91 3.42
CA PRO A 128 6.44 -13.77 3.24
C PRO A 128 7.15 -14.01 4.58
N THR A 129 8.43 -14.33 4.50
CA THR A 129 9.30 -14.31 5.68
C THR A 129 9.36 -12.89 6.27
N LEU A 130 9.69 -12.79 7.56
CA LEU A 130 9.82 -11.49 8.23
C LEU A 130 10.87 -10.61 7.55
N GLU A 131 11.96 -11.20 7.05
CA GLU A 131 13.00 -10.52 6.29
C GLU A 131 12.46 -9.95 4.97
N GLU A 132 11.60 -10.71 4.29
CA GLU A 132 10.96 -10.25 3.07
C GLU A 132 9.93 -9.15 3.32
N CYS A 133 9.21 -9.15 4.43
CA CYS A 133 8.29 -8.06 4.75
C CYS A 133 9.01 -6.81 5.24
N ALA A 134 10.20 -6.96 5.82
CA ALA A 134 11.03 -5.83 6.19
C ALA A 134 11.44 -5.09 4.92
N ILE A 135 11.05 -3.83 4.82
CA ILE A 135 11.76 -2.92 3.93
C ILE A 135 13.09 -2.66 4.61
N GLU A 136 14.19 -3.04 3.96
CA GLU A 136 15.47 -2.40 4.23
C GLU A 136 15.18 -0.91 4.23
N GLU A 137 15.39 -0.21 5.36
CA GLU A 137 15.32 1.24 5.36
C GLU A 137 16.08 1.68 4.12
N ILE A 138 15.37 2.20 3.12
CA ILE A 138 16.03 2.98 2.09
C ILE A 138 16.53 4.14 2.92
N GLY A 139 17.78 4.01 3.38
CA GLY A 139 18.39 4.96 4.28
C GLY A 139 18.12 6.33 3.70
N THR A 140 17.88 7.29 4.59
CA THR A 140 17.87 8.71 4.21
C THR A 140 18.98 8.93 3.19
N PRO A 141 18.78 9.65 2.07
CA PRO A 141 19.76 9.72 0.98
C PRO A 141 21.21 10.09 1.40
N GLY A 142 21.43 10.58 2.62
CA GLY A 142 22.73 10.82 3.22
C GLY A 142 23.45 9.62 3.84
N ASP A 143 22.78 8.47 4.04
CA ASP A 143 23.36 7.25 4.63
C ASP A 143 23.84 6.25 3.56
N ARG A 144 23.53 6.54 2.29
CA ARG A 144 24.20 5.90 1.16
C ARG A 144 25.57 6.54 1.04
N GLY A 145 26.57 5.92 1.67
CA GLY A 145 27.95 6.07 1.22
C GLY A 145 27.97 5.96 -0.32
N PRO A 146 28.76 6.80 -1.02
CA PRO A 146 28.67 6.92 -2.47
C PRO A 146 28.76 5.52 -3.10
N LEU A 147 27.78 5.18 -3.96
CA LEU A 147 27.72 3.91 -4.70
C LEU A 147 28.80 3.80 -5.80
N LEU A 148 29.88 4.56 -5.66
CA LEU A 148 31.04 4.53 -6.52
C LEU A 148 32.23 4.19 -5.62
N PRO A 149 33.02 3.13 -5.93
CA PRO A 149 34.36 3.01 -5.39
C PRO A 149 35.22 4.07 -6.09
N LEU A 150 35.01 5.32 -5.69
CA LEU A 150 35.92 6.39 -5.97
C LEU A 150 36.86 6.44 -4.78
N ASP A 151 38.00 5.77 -4.91
CA ASP A 151 39.20 6.03 -4.11
C ASP A 151 39.69 7.45 -4.42
N LEU A 152 38.88 8.44 -4.06
CA LEU A 152 39.26 9.82 -4.06
C LEU A 152 40.10 10.03 -2.81
N PRO A 153 41.33 10.55 -2.94
CA PRO A 153 42.10 10.93 -1.76
C PRO A 153 41.23 11.89 -0.95
N VAL A 154 41.09 11.62 0.36
CA VAL A 154 40.39 12.49 1.30
C VAL A 154 41.06 13.86 1.25
N GLN A 155 40.48 14.77 0.48
CA GLN A 155 40.81 16.18 0.55
C GLN A 155 40.02 16.76 1.72
N PRO A 156 40.66 17.44 2.68
CA PRO A 156 39.92 18.11 3.74
C PRO A 156 38.94 19.09 3.09
N SER A 157 37.66 18.92 3.42
CA SER A 157 36.59 19.80 2.96
C SER A 157 36.99 21.25 3.28
N PRO A 158 37.05 22.17 2.30
CA PRO A 158 37.48 23.53 2.56
C PRO A 158 36.52 24.13 3.57
N ALA A 159 37.02 24.39 4.78
CA ALA A 159 36.25 25.00 5.85
C ALA A 159 35.53 26.23 5.28
N ALA A 160 34.19 26.17 5.26
CA ALA A 160 33.35 27.25 4.79
C ALA A 160 33.67 28.49 5.62
N ARG A 161 34.54 29.37 5.08
CA ARG A 161 34.78 30.70 5.62
C ARG A 161 33.46 31.44 5.52
N ARG A 162 32.69 31.44 6.61
CA ARG A 162 31.55 32.34 6.81
C ARG A 162 32.09 33.76 6.69
N ARG A 163 31.96 34.36 5.51
CA ARG A 163 32.18 35.79 5.32
C ARG A 163 31.05 36.52 6.03
N ILE A 164 31.36 37.07 7.19
CA ILE A 164 30.49 38.01 7.89
C ILE A 164 30.46 39.28 7.05
N PHE A 165 29.37 39.54 6.35
CA PHE A 165 29.14 40.83 5.72
C PHE A 165 28.67 41.80 6.81
N ARG A 166 29.46 42.85 7.05
CA ARG A 166 29.04 43.99 7.87
C ARG A 166 28.21 44.91 6.98
N LEU A 167 26.94 45.11 7.35
CA LEU A 167 26.10 46.15 6.79
C LEU A 167 26.59 47.49 7.35
N VAL A 168 26.99 48.41 6.46
CA VAL A 168 27.23 49.82 6.79
C VAL A 168 26.03 50.59 6.26
N GLY A 169 25.46 51.43 7.12
CA GLY A 169 24.18 52.13 6.90
C GLY A 169 24.17 53.15 5.77
#